data_AF-S2JBF5-F1
#
_entry.id   AF-S2JBF5-F1
#
_cell.length_a   1.000
_cell.length_b   1.000
_cell.length_c   1.000
_cell.angle_alpha   90.00
_cell.angle_beta   90.00
_cell.angle_gamma   90.00
#
_symmetry.space_group_name_H-M   'P 1'
#
loop_
_entity.id
_entity.type
_entity.pdbx_description
1 polymer ?
#
loop_
_entity_poly.entity_id
_entity_poly.type
_entity_poly.pdbx_seq_one_letter_code
_entity_poly.pdbx_strand_id
1 'polypeptide(L)'
;MYTGLNKAKMWKLSTGTLVEEQMMKLAISQEYEHLSHTLIMDVRDKCWLSYFSLEEIDEIKCHEAVQLPVLPSNLKSYIDQLVATPRSTLYET
;
A
#
# COMPACT_ATOMS: atom_id res chain seq x y z
N MET A 1 8.97 -16.21 -12.73
CA MET A 1 9.72 -15.40 -11.76
C MET A 1 9.67 -16.03 -10.37
N TYR A 2 8.47 -16.19 -9.79
CA TYR A 2 8.29 -16.70 -8.41
C TYR A 2 8.88 -18.08 -8.10
N THR A 3 8.84 -19.04 -9.03
CA THR A 3 9.31 -20.42 -8.80
C THR A 3 10.82 -20.54 -8.57
N GLY A 4 11.60 -19.52 -8.94
CA GLY A 4 13.05 -19.47 -8.71
C GLY A 4 13.46 -18.76 -7.42
N LEU A 5 12.52 -18.22 -6.66
CA LEU A 5 12.82 -17.49 -5.42
C LEU A 5 13.22 -18.45 -4.30
N ASN A 6 14.23 -18.06 -3.52
CA ASN A 6 14.62 -18.79 -2.34
C ASN A 6 13.65 -18.51 -1.19
N LYS A 7 12.85 -19.50 -0.81
CA LYS A 7 11.86 -19.40 0.27
C LYS A 7 12.43 -18.93 1.61
N ALA A 8 13.69 -19.24 1.90
CA ALA A 8 14.33 -18.82 3.15
C ALA A 8 14.64 -17.31 3.20
N LYS A 9 14.58 -16.62 2.05
CA LYS A 9 14.80 -15.17 1.93
C LYS A 9 13.53 -14.38 1.66
N MET A 10 12.39 -15.05 1.49
CA MET A 10 11.10 -14.39 1.28
C MET A 10 10.70 -13.61 2.52
N TRP A 11 9.94 -12.56 2.32
CA TRP A 11 9.42 -11.77 3.41
C TRP A 11 8.36 -12.57 4.18
N LYS A 12 8.72 -12.93 5.41
CA LYS A 12 7.85 -13.64 6.35
C LYS A 12 7.24 -12.66 7.34
N LEU A 13 5.91 -12.60 7.36
CA LEU A 13 5.14 -11.83 8.33
C LEU A 13 5.15 -12.49 9.71
N SER A 14 4.71 -11.76 10.72
CA SER A 14 4.65 -12.23 12.11
C SER A 14 3.73 -13.45 12.29
N THR A 15 2.71 -13.58 11.44
CA THR A 15 1.81 -14.75 11.35
C THR A 15 2.49 -16.00 10.76
N GLY A 16 3.65 -15.82 10.13
CA GLY A 16 4.37 -16.84 9.38
C GLY A 16 4.03 -16.89 7.90
N THR A 17 3.09 -16.07 7.43
CA THR A 17 2.73 -15.93 6.01
C THR A 17 3.91 -15.40 5.20
N LEU A 18 4.15 -16.00 4.02
CA LEU A 18 5.15 -15.53 3.06
C LEU A 18 4.49 -14.61 2.04
N VAL A 19 4.92 -13.35 1.98
CA VAL A 19 4.32 -12.31 1.13
C VAL A 19 4.41 -12.68 -0.34
N GLU A 20 5.58 -13.10 -0.82
CA GLU A 20 5.80 -13.43 -2.23
C GLU A 20 4.99 -14.66 -2.67
N GLU A 21 4.70 -15.61 -1.77
CA GLU A 21 3.81 -16.74 -2.10
C GLU A 21 2.37 -16.27 -2.30
N GLN A 22 1.88 -15.32 -1.50
CA GLN A 22 0.55 -14.74 -1.68
C GLN A 22 0.48 -13.90 -2.97
N MET A 23 1.52 -13.11 -3.26
CA MET A 23 1.62 -12.36 -4.51
C MET A 23 1.65 -13.28 -5.74
N MET A 24 2.34 -14.42 -5.65
CA MET A 24 2.35 -15.45 -6.70
C MET A 24 0.94 -15.99 -6.98
N LYS A 25 0.15 -16.28 -5.93
CA LYS A 25 -1.22 -16.78 -6.11
C LYS A 25 -2.11 -15.79 -6.84
N LEU A 26 -1.99 -14.49 -6.53
CA LEU A 26 -2.68 -13.46 -7.29
C LEU A 26 -2.15 -13.39 -8.73
N ALA A 27 -0.82 -13.33 -8.90
CA ALA A 27 -0.20 -13.22 -10.21
C ALA A 27 -0.62 -14.34 -11.18
N ILE A 28 -0.73 -15.59 -10.70
CA ILE A 28 -1.13 -16.73 -11.55
C ILE A 28 -2.63 -16.72 -11.87
N SER A 29 -3.46 -16.07 -11.05
CA SER A 29 -4.90 -15.98 -11.31
C SER A 29 -5.27 -14.88 -12.31
N GLN A 30 -4.37 -13.93 -12.58
CA GLN A 30 -4.63 -12.84 -13.52
C GLN A 30 -4.40 -13.28 -14.97
N GLU A 31 -5.38 -12.98 -15.82
CA GLU A 31 -5.30 -13.18 -17.28
C GLU A 31 -4.42 -12.13 -17.97
N TYR A 32 -4.40 -10.92 -17.42
CA TYR A 32 -3.63 -9.77 -17.91
C TYR A 32 -2.51 -9.39 -16.94
N GLU A 33 -1.59 -8.56 -17.42
CA GLU A 33 -0.50 -8.05 -16.59
C GLU A 33 -1.03 -7.31 -15.36
N HIS A 34 -0.45 -7.63 -14.21
CA HIS A 34 -0.69 -7.01 -12.92
C HIS A 34 0.66 -6.71 -12.26
N LEU A 35 0.73 -5.69 -11.40
CA LEU A 35 1.97 -5.28 -10.72
C LEU A 35 2.61 -6.43 -9.91
N SER A 36 1.81 -7.38 -9.45
CA SER A 36 2.31 -8.59 -8.80
C SER A 36 3.17 -9.45 -9.72
N HIS A 37 3.05 -9.40 -11.05
CA HIS A 37 3.96 -10.15 -11.93
C HIS A 37 5.43 -9.68 -11.80
N THR A 38 5.65 -8.45 -11.35
CA THR A 38 6.98 -7.83 -11.18
C THR A 38 7.36 -7.60 -9.72
N LEU A 39 6.73 -8.31 -8.78
CA LEU A 39 6.95 -8.18 -7.32
C LEU A 39 6.62 -6.78 -6.76
N ILE A 40 5.73 -6.04 -7.42
CA ILE A 40 5.23 -4.76 -6.93
C ILE A 40 3.86 -4.97 -6.30
N MET A 41 3.65 -4.39 -5.12
CA MET A 41 2.41 -4.49 -4.35
C MET A 41 2.00 -3.11 -3.83
N ASP A 42 0.76 -2.71 -4.11
CA ASP A 42 0.10 -1.62 -3.39
C ASP A 42 -0.86 -2.20 -2.36
N VAL A 43 -0.51 -2.09 -1.07
CA VAL A 43 -1.33 -2.58 0.06
C VAL A 43 -2.73 -1.97 0.13
N ARG A 44 -2.99 -0.87 -0.59
CA ARG A 44 -4.32 -0.24 -0.65
C ARG A 44 -5.26 -0.93 -1.63
N ASP A 45 -4.74 -1.79 -2.51
CA ASP A 45 -5.56 -2.52 -3.48
C ASP A 45 -6.43 -3.56 -2.77
N LYS A 46 -7.72 -3.54 -3.07
CA LYS A 46 -8.71 -4.41 -2.43
C LYS A 46 -8.50 -5.90 -2.72
N CYS A 47 -7.78 -6.23 -3.79
CA CYS A 47 -7.48 -7.63 -4.15
C CYS A 47 -6.71 -8.35 -3.03
N TRP A 48 -5.88 -7.64 -2.27
CA TRP A 48 -5.07 -8.21 -1.20
C TRP A 48 -5.86 -8.71 0.00
N LEU A 49 -7.10 -8.22 0.19
CA LEU A 49 -8.00 -8.68 1.24
C LEU A 49 -8.41 -10.16 1.11
N SER A 50 -8.21 -10.76 -0.07
CA SER A 50 -8.43 -12.20 -0.30
C SER A 50 -7.19 -13.07 -0.02
N TYR A 51 -6.03 -12.45 0.22
CA TYR A 51 -4.75 -13.15 0.37
C TYR A 51 -4.06 -12.89 1.71
N PHE A 52 -4.43 -11.80 2.38
CA PHE A 52 -3.89 -11.37 3.66
C PHE A 52 -5.02 -11.00 4.63
N SER A 53 -4.79 -11.17 5.92
CA SER A 53 -5.66 -10.65 6.97
C SER A 53 -5.50 -9.12 7.13
N LEU A 54 -6.41 -8.47 7.85
CA LEU A 54 -6.30 -7.04 8.12
C LEU A 54 -5.06 -6.71 8.96
N GLU A 55 -4.71 -7.58 9.91
CA GLU A 55 -3.52 -7.45 10.73
C GLU A 55 -2.24 -7.56 9.90
N GLU A 56 -2.20 -8.49 8.94
CA GLU A 56 -1.09 -8.66 8.02
C GLU A 56 -0.94 -7.46 7.07
N ILE A 57 -2.04 -6.90 6.58
CA ILE A 57 -2.04 -5.69 5.75
C ILE A 57 -1.50 -4.50 6.55
N ASP A 58 -1.91 -4.34 7.80
CA ASP A 58 -1.40 -3.29 8.67
C ASP A 58 0.09 -3.48 8.99
N GLU A 59 0.54 -4.72 9.21
CA GLU A 59 1.97 -5.05 9.38
C GLU A 59 2.78 -4.66 8.14
N ILE A 60 2.34 -5.06 6.94
CA ILE A 60 3.01 -4.73 5.67
C ILE A 60 3.05 -3.21 5.48
N LYS A 61 1.94 -2.52 5.74
CA LYS A 61 1.83 -1.06 5.58
C LYS A 61 2.73 -0.29 6.54
N CYS A 62 2.92 -0.80 7.75
CA CYS A 62 3.75 -0.16 8.77
C CYS A 62 5.22 -0.59 8.72
N HIS A 63 5.56 -1.60 7.90
CA HIS A 63 6.92 -2.10 7.79
C HIS A 63 7.87 -1.01 7.30
N GLU A 64 8.89 -0.70 8.11
CA GLU A 64 9.86 0.36 7.85
C GLU A 64 9.23 1.72 7.48
N ALA A 65 8.01 1.99 7.97
CA ALA A 65 7.32 3.22 7.66
C ALA A 65 8.11 4.43 8.16
N VAL A 66 8.45 5.32 7.24
CA VAL A 66 9.16 6.57 7.55
C VAL A 66 8.26 7.43 8.44
N GLN A 67 8.78 7.83 9.59
CA GLN A 67 8.12 8.79 10.47
C GLN A 67 8.14 10.15 9.79
N LEU A 68 7.00 10.57 9.26
CA LEU A 68 6.85 11.90 8.69
C LEU A 68 6.79 12.94 9.81
N PRO A 69 7.44 14.11 9.63
CA PRO A 69 7.34 15.18 10.61
C PRO A 69 5.89 15.66 10.74
N VAL A 70 5.52 16.10 11.93
CA VAL A 70 4.20 16.69 12.17
C VAL A 70 4.04 17.94 11.30
N LEU A 71 2.89 18.04 10.63
CA LEU A 71 2.58 19.20 9.80
C LEU A 71 2.58 20.48 10.66
N PRO A 72 3.36 21.51 10.29
CA PRO A 72 3.37 22.78 11.01
C PRO A 72 1.99 23.40 11.13
N SER A 73 1.70 24.03 12.28
CA SER A 73 0.37 24.54 12.63
C SER A 73 -0.15 25.54 11.60
N ASN A 74 0.71 26.43 11.12
CA ASN A 74 0.39 27.45 10.12
C ASN A 74 -0.04 26.82 8.79
N LEU A 75 0.67 25.78 8.35
CA LEU A 75 0.37 25.08 7.11
C LEU A 75 -0.91 24.27 7.24
N LYS A 76 -1.15 23.64 8.39
CA LYS A 76 -2.41 22.96 8.70
C LYS A 76 -3.60 23.93 8.62
N SER A 77 -3.50 25.08 9.29
CA SER A 77 -4.54 26.11 9.24
C SER A 77 -4.81 26.62 7.83
N TYR A 78 -3.77 26.76 7.01
CA TYR A 78 -3.93 27.17 5.61
C TYR A 78 -4.65 26.10 4.78
N ILE A 79 -4.29 24.82 4.94
CA ILE A 79 -4.98 23.71 4.26
C ILE A 79 -6.44 23.65 4.71
N ASP A 80 -6.73 23.80 6.00
CA ASP A 80 -8.08 23.80 6.54
C ASP A 80 -8.91 24.96 5.96
N GLN A 81 -8.31 26.14 5.78
CA GLN A 81 -8.95 27.28 5.10
C GLN A 81 -9.26 26.98 3.64
N LEU A 82 -8.33 26.35 2.90
CA LEU A 82 -8.56 25.97 1.50
C LEU A 82 -9.70 24.96 1.36
N VAL A 83 -9.79 23.98 2.28
CA VAL A 83 -10.89 23.00 2.29
C VAL A 83 -12.24 23.66 2.58
N ALA A 84 -12.25 24.66 3.48
CA ALA A 84 -13.46 25.40 3.80
C ALA A 84 -13.86 26.44 2.73
N THR A 85 -12.95 26.80 1.84
CA THR A 85 -13.20 27.82 0.81
C THR A 85 -14.06 27.25 -0.32
N PRO A 86 -15.20 27.87 -0.68
CA PRO A 86 -16.03 27.43 -1.78
C PRO A 86 -15.27 27.42 -3.11
N ARG A 87 -15.52 26.41 -3.94
CA ARG A 87 -14.82 26.24 -5.24
C ARG A 87 -14.97 27.44 -6.19
N SER A 88 -16.06 28.20 -6.04
CA SER A 88 -16.35 29.42 -6.81
C SER A 88 -15.42 30.60 -6.49
N THR A 89 -14.71 30.58 -5.36
CA THR A 89 -13.76 31.62 -4.94
C THR A 89 -12.30 31.22 -5.16
N LEU A 90 -12.05 29.96 -5.55
CA LEU A 90 -10.70 29.43 -5.78
C LEU A 90 -10.12 29.76 -7.17
N TYR A 91 -10.97 30.21 -8.10
CA TYR A 91 -10.56 30.63 -9.44
C TYR A 91 -11.06 32.06 -9.64
N GLU A 92 -10.14 33.01 -9.80
CA GLU A 92 -10.52 34.31 -10.36
C GLU A 92 -10.90 34.06 -11.83
N THR A 93 -12.17 34.28 -12.17
CA THR A 93 -12.64 34.34 -13.55
C THR A 93 -12.10 35.58 -14.26
#